data_AF-A0A2H0V0L9-F1
#
_entry.id   AF-A0A2H0V0L9-F1
#
_cell.length_a   1.000
_cell.length_b   1.000
_cell.length_c   1.000
_cell.angle_alpha   90.00
_cell.angle_beta   90.00
_cell.angle_gamma   90.00
#
_symmetry.space_group_name_H-M   'P 1'
#
loop_
_entity.id
_entity.type
_entity.pdbx_description
1 polymer ?
#
loop_
_entity_poly.entity_id
_entity_poly.type
_entity_poly.pdbx_seq_one_letter_code
_entity_poly.pdbx_strand_id
1 'polypeptide(L)'
;MDFITLLPLFSAILVFVLGMFVVSKNIKSKVNITFFLFCFAVTIWMFGTYMMFLNKDNHDTAIFWDRFVYLGVTFIPIFMYHLSTAITYDTKKITKYLLAIGYILSTIFFFTVFTPHFVNDLFIYKWGVHTKAQILHHLFLIYFFIYIVLYFVWLYRYYKKTASPIERQKIKYFFIAFFILAAIGPLAYLPAYGIGIYPFAYVSGLIFASILAYAILRYRLMDIRIVARRIFFYIGAAIFTYAIYY
;
A
#
# COMPACT_ATOMS: atom_id res chain seq x y z
N MET A 1 16.41 10.14 -16.84
CA MET A 1 15.65 9.34 -15.86
C MET A 1 15.31 8.01 -16.49
N ASP A 2 15.64 6.90 -15.85
CA ASP A 2 15.36 5.57 -16.37
C ASP A 2 13.95 5.10 -15.95
N PHE A 3 13.48 4.05 -16.63
CA PHE A 3 12.17 3.44 -16.38
C PHE A 3 12.04 2.92 -14.93
N ILE A 4 13.14 2.44 -14.36
CA ILE A 4 13.23 1.90 -12.99
C ILE A 4 12.89 2.99 -11.97
N THR A 5 13.44 4.19 -12.14
CA THR A 5 13.17 5.34 -11.26
C THR A 5 11.72 5.79 -11.38
N LEU A 6 11.15 5.80 -12.58
CA LEU A 6 9.76 6.25 -12.81
C LEU A 6 8.69 5.29 -12.28
N LEU A 7 8.98 3.99 -12.23
CA LEU A 7 8.05 2.96 -11.81
C LEU A 7 7.41 3.21 -10.42
N PRO A 8 8.16 3.45 -9.33
CA PRO A 8 7.57 3.75 -8.03
C PRO A 8 6.73 5.04 -8.05
N LEU A 9 7.08 6.06 -8.84
CA LEU A 9 6.27 7.26 -8.97
C LEU A 9 4.89 6.98 -9.59
N PHE A 10 4.84 6.19 -10.67
CA PHE A 10 3.56 5.78 -11.27
C PHE A 10 2.70 4.98 -10.29
N SER A 11 3.31 4.04 -9.55
CA SER A 11 2.62 3.31 -8.47
C SER A 11 2.07 4.25 -7.39
N ALA A 12 2.86 5.21 -6.93
CA ALA A 12 2.44 6.18 -5.92
C ALA A 12 1.22 6.97 -6.39
N ILE A 13 1.24 7.50 -7.61
CA ILE A 13 0.14 8.28 -8.18
C ILE A 13 -1.13 7.43 -8.27
N LEU A 14 -1.06 6.22 -8.84
CA LEU A 14 -2.25 5.37 -8.99
C LEU A 14 -2.85 4.97 -7.64
N VAL A 15 -2.00 4.57 -6.67
CA VAL A 15 -2.47 4.17 -5.33
C VAL A 15 -3.08 5.36 -4.60
N PHE A 16 -2.47 6.55 -4.70
CA PHE A 16 -2.99 7.76 -4.08
C PHE A 16 -4.34 8.18 -4.67
N VAL A 17 -4.44 8.25 -6.00
CA VAL A 17 -5.68 8.59 -6.71
C VAL A 17 -6.79 7.60 -6.36
N LEU A 18 -6.48 6.30 -6.30
CA LEU A 18 -7.44 5.27 -5.90
C LEU A 18 -7.94 5.49 -4.46
N GLY A 19 -7.03 5.73 -3.51
CA GLY A 19 -7.38 6.01 -2.12
C GLY A 19 -8.25 7.26 -1.98
N MET A 20 -7.84 8.36 -2.61
CA MET A 20 -8.59 9.63 -2.65
C MET A 20 -9.97 9.45 -3.25
N PHE A 21 -10.04 8.73 -4.37
CA PHE A 21 -11.30 8.40 -5.01
C PHE A 21 -12.22 7.64 -4.05
N VAL A 22 -11.74 6.61 -3.37
CA VAL A 22 -12.54 5.81 -2.43
C VAL A 22 -13.05 6.64 -1.25
N VAL A 23 -12.19 7.42 -0.58
CA VAL A 23 -12.63 8.22 0.58
C VAL A 23 -13.60 9.33 0.20
N SER A 24 -13.45 9.92 -0.99
CA SER A 24 -14.38 10.95 -1.51
C SER A 24 -15.81 10.44 -1.67
N LYS A 25 -16.01 9.11 -1.81
CA LYS A 25 -17.35 8.53 -1.95
C LYS A 25 -18.11 8.42 -0.63
N ASN A 26 -17.40 8.27 0.48
CA ASN A 26 -18.01 8.26 1.80
C ASN A 26 -16.96 8.47 2.90
N ILE A 27 -16.76 9.74 3.29
CA ILE A 27 -15.80 10.12 4.33
C ILE A 27 -16.19 9.64 5.74
N LYS A 28 -17.44 9.15 5.94
CA LYS A 28 -17.89 8.57 7.22
C LYS A 28 -17.70 7.05 7.28
N SER A 29 -17.39 6.40 6.15
CA SER A 29 -17.19 4.96 6.08
C SER A 29 -15.84 4.58 6.68
N LYS A 30 -15.87 3.74 7.72
CA LYS A 30 -14.63 3.20 8.34
C LYS A 30 -13.77 2.43 7.33
N VAL A 31 -14.40 1.69 6.41
CA VAL A 31 -13.69 0.97 5.34
C VAL A 31 -12.98 1.95 4.42
N ASN A 32 -13.64 3.03 4.01
CA ASN A 32 -13.06 4.00 3.07
C ASN A 32 -11.93 4.80 3.72
N ILE A 33 -12.10 5.21 4.98
CA ILE A 33 -11.05 5.93 5.75
C ILE A 33 -9.83 5.03 5.94
N THR A 34 -10.02 3.81 6.46
CA THR A 34 -8.90 2.88 6.72
C THR A 34 -8.19 2.46 5.43
N PHE A 35 -8.95 2.26 4.34
CA PHE A 35 -8.37 2.02 3.03
C PHE A 35 -7.56 3.22 2.52
N PHE A 36 -8.06 4.45 2.68
CA PHE A 36 -7.31 5.65 2.31
C PHE A 36 -6.03 5.80 3.12
N LEU A 37 -6.07 5.59 4.44
CA LEU A 37 -4.88 5.62 5.29
C LEU A 37 -3.83 4.61 4.83
N PHE A 38 -4.27 3.40 4.48
CA PHE A 38 -3.41 2.39 3.87
C PHE A 38 -2.80 2.87 2.54
N CYS A 39 -3.62 3.37 1.61
CA CYS A 39 -3.14 3.90 0.33
C CYS A 39 -2.16 5.06 0.51
N PHE A 40 -2.41 5.94 1.47
CA PHE A 40 -1.54 7.06 1.81
C PHE A 40 -0.17 6.58 2.32
N ALA A 41 -0.15 5.59 3.21
CA ALA A 41 1.10 4.97 3.69
C ALA A 41 1.90 4.31 2.54
N VAL A 42 1.23 3.58 1.64
CA VAL A 42 1.88 3.00 0.44
C VAL A 42 2.35 4.09 -0.53
N THR A 43 1.64 5.21 -0.62
CA THR A 43 2.06 6.36 -1.43
C THR A 43 3.34 6.97 -0.90
N ILE A 44 3.45 7.16 0.43
CA ILE A 44 4.69 7.64 1.08
C ILE A 44 5.86 6.71 0.77
N TRP A 45 5.65 5.39 0.89
CA TRP A 45 6.66 4.40 0.52
C TRP A 45 7.12 4.58 -0.94
N MET A 46 6.19 4.51 -1.88
CA MET A 46 6.52 4.54 -3.30
C MET A 46 7.12 5.88 -3.74
N PHE A 47 6.57 7.00 -3.27
CA PHE A 47 7.12 8.33 -3.57
C PHE A 47 8.51 8.53 -2.93
N GLY A 48 8.69 8.09 -1.68
CA GLY A 48 9.99 8.12 -1.02
C GLY A 48 11.05 7.32 -1.78
N THR A 49 10.69 6.13 -2.28
CA THR A 49 11.59 5.32 -3.12
C THR A 49 11.95 6.05 -4.41
N TYR A 50 10.99 6.67 -5.10
CA TYR A 50 11.26 7.47 -6.30
C TYR A 50 12.31 8.55 -6.00
N MET A 51 12.12 9.30 -4.92
CA MET A 51 13.02 10.37 -4.53
C MET A 51 14.40 9.85 -4.09
N MET A 52 14.45 8.69 -3.42
CA MET A 52 15.71 8.02 -3.07
C MET A 52 16.49 7.64 -4.33
N PHE A 53 15.85 7.02 -5.32
CA PHE A 53 16.51 6.65 -6.58
C PHE A 53 16.95 7.86 -7.40
N LEU A 54 16.15 8.94 -7.41
CA LEU A 54 16.51 10.18 -8.06
C LEU A 54 17.76 10.82 -7.46
N ASN A 55 17.98 10.63 -6.15
CA ASN A 55 19.10 11.20 -5.41
C ASN A 55 20.17 10.16 -5.05
N LYS A 56 20.27 9.07 -5.80
CA LYS A 56 21.18 7.94 -5.49
C LYS A 56 22.67 8.32 -5.38
N ASP A 57 23.08 9.40 -6.04
CA ASP A 57 24.47 9.87 -6.08
C ASP A 57 24.82 10.79 -4.87
N ASN A 58 23.83 11.15 -4.04
CA ASN A 58 24.01 11.93 -2.83
C ASN A 58 23.69 11.06 -1.60
N HIS A 59 24.75 10.71 -0.86
CA HIS A 59 24.67 9.80 0.29
C HIS A 59 23.61 10.23 1.32
N ASP A 60 23.70 11.45 1.84
CA ASP A 60 22.84 11.90 2.94
C ASP A 60 21.39 12.11 2.47
N THR A 61 21.21 12.56 1.24
CA THR A 61 19.88 12.77 0.65
C THR A 61 19.17 11.45 0.38
N ALA A 62 19.89 10.42 -0.09
CA ALA A 62 19.33 9.08 -0.27
C ALA A 62 18.91 8.46 1.08
N ILE A 63 19.74 8.60 2.13
CA ILE A 63 19.36 8.15 3.49
C ILE A 63 18.12 8.87 4.00
N PHE A 64 18.04 10.20 3.80
CA PHE A 64 16.86 10.97 4.17
C PHE A 64 15.58 10.43 3.50
N TRP A 65 15.63 10.18 2.19
CA TRP A 65 14.46 9.70 1.46
C TRP A 65 14.09 8.26 1.81
N ASP A 66 15.05 7.40 2.13
CA ASP A 66 14.72 6.05 2.62
C ASP A 66 14.14 6.09 4.04
N ARG A 67 14.61 7.00 4.91
CA ARG A 67 13.93 7.25 6.19
C ARG A 67 12.50 7.75 5.96
N PHE A 68 12.27 8.62 4.98
CA PHE A 68 10.94 9.04 4.56
C PHE A 68 10.07 7.87 4.10
N VAL A 69 10.62 6.92 3.33
CA VAL A 69 9.93 5.66 2.97
C VAL A 69 9.38 4.97 4.21
N TYR A 70 10.23 4.79 5.23
CA TYR A 70 9.83 4.08 6.44
C TYR A 70 8.75 4.79 7.28
N LEU A 71 8.55 6.10 7.11
CA LEU A 71 7.44 6.82 7.75
C LEU A 71 6.07 6.28 7.32
N GLY A 72 5.94 5.89 6.05
CA GLY A 72 4.73 5.23 5.55
C GLY A 72 4.71 3.75 5.89
N VAL A 73 5.83 3.06 5.64
CA VAL A 73 5.95 1.61 5.76
C VAL A 73 5.66 1.10 7.18
N THR A 74 6.00 1.87 8.21
CA THR A 74 5.70 1.52 9.62
C THR A 74 4.20 1.43 9.92
N PHE A 75 3.35 2.15 9.19
CA PHE A 75 1.89 2.14 9.38
C PHE A 75 1.12 1.22 8.43
N ILE A 76 1.72 0.79 7.31
CA ILE A 76 1.12 -0.16 6.35
C ILE A 76 0.45 -1.36 7.05
N PRO A 77 1.15 -2.14 7.90
CA PRO A 77 0.58 -3.34 8.51
C PRO A 77 -0.60 -3.06 9.45
N ILE A 78 -0.55 -2.00 10.27
CA ILE A 78 -1.69 -1.65 11.14
C ILE A 78 -2.89 -1.14 10.35
N PHE A 79 -2.67 -0.36 9.28
CA PHE A 79 -3.77 0.10 8.44
C PHE A 79 -4.41 -1.05 7.67
N MET A 80 -3.62 -2.02 7.20
CA MET A 80 -4.15 -3.28 6.67
C MET A 80 -5.04 -3.97 7.70
N TYR A 81 -4.52 -4.24 8.90
CA TYR A 81 -5.31 -4.90 9.94
C TYR A 81 -6.58 -4.12 10.31
N HIS A 82 -6.50 -2.80 10.48
CA HIS A 82 -7.67 -1.97 10.75
C HIS A 82 -8.72 -2.05 9.62
N LEU A 83 -8.27 -2.04 8.37
CA LEU A 83 -9.14 -2.25 7.22
C LEU A 83 -9.85 -3.62 7.28
N SER A 84 -9.16 -4.71 7.64
CA SER A 84 -9.85 -6.01 7.75
C SER A 84 -10.90 -6.00 8.87
N THR A 85 -10.64 -5.35 10.00
CA THR A 85 -11.64 -5.23 11.07
C THR A 85 -12.86 -4.40 10.63
N ALA A 86 -12.64 -3.36 9.81
CA ALA A 86 -13.71 -2.55 9.24
C ALA A 86 -14.55 -3.33 8.21
N ILE A 87 -13.89 -4.09 7.32
CA ILE A 87 -14.56 -4.95 6.32
C ILE A 87 -15.39 -6.05 6.99
N THR A 88 -14.87 -6.63 8.06
CA THR A 88 -15.48 -7.78 8.76
C THR A 88 -16.45 -7.37 9.86
N TYR A 89 -16.61 -6.06 10.10
CA TYR A 89 -17.41 -5.48 11.18
C TYR A 89 -17.07 -6.06 12.56
N ASP A 90 -15.81 -6.43 12.79
CA ASP A 90 -15.39 -7.09 14.02
C ASP A 90 -15.21 -6.09 15.16
N THR A 91 -16.07 -6.20 16.17
CA THR A 91 -16.11 -5.31 17.34
C THR A 91 -15.63 -5.99 18.63
N LYS A 92 -15.08 -7.20 18.54
CA LYS A 92 -14.61 -7.97 19.70
C LYS A 92 -13.54 -7.24 20.50
N LYS A 93 -13.50 -7.50 21.80
CA LYS A 93 -12.54 -6.91 22.74
C LYS A 93 -11.08 -7.17 22.32
N ILE A 94 -10.76 -8.41 21.92
CA ILE A 94 -9.42 -8.79 21.44
C ILE A 94 -8.98 -7.96 20.23
N THR A 95 -9.90 -7.70 19.30
CA THR A 95 -9.65 -6.91 18.10
C THR A 95 -9.30 -5.46 18.43
N LYS A 96 -10.01 -4.87 19.40
CA LYS A 96 -9.69 -3.53 19.91
C LYS A 96 -8.31 -3.47 20.58
N TYR A 97 -7.95 -4.49 21.36
CA TYR A 97 -6.61 -4.58 21.96
C TYR A 97 -5.50 -4.71 20.92
N LEU A 98 -5.68 -5.58 19.93
CA LEU A 98 -4.72 -5.73 18.83
C LEU A 98 -4.59 -4.44 18.02
N LEU A 99 -5.67 -3.70 17.77
CA LEU A 99 -5.58 -2.38 17.15
C LEU A 99 -4.77 -1.40 18.01
N ALA A 100 -5.03 -1.31 19.31
CA ALA A 100 -4.31 -0.42 20.21
C ALA A 100 -2.81 -0.75 20.25
N ILE A 101 -2.46 -2.03 20.43
CA ILE A 101 -1.07 -2.51 20.41
C ILE A 101 -0.41 -2.17 19.06
N GLY A 102 -1.10 -2.42 17.95
CA GLY A 102 -0.55 -2.20 16.62
C GLY A 102 -0.28 -0.73 16.34
N TYR A 103 -1.16 0.17 16.77
CA TYR A 103 -0.95 1.62 16.66
C TYR A 103 0.20 2.10 17.55
N ILE A 104 0.32 1.57 18.78
CA ILE A 104 1.44 1.85 19.66
C ILE A 104 2.76 1.40 19.01
N LEU A 105 2.82 0.16 18.53
CA LEU A 105 4.02 -0.38 17.86
C LEU A 105 4.37 0.42 16.60
N SER A 106 3.39 0.78 15.76
CA SER A 106 3.63 1.62 14.57
C SER A 106 4.24 2.96 14.95
N THR A 107 3.71 3.57 16.02
CA THR A 107 4.18 4.86 16.52
C THR A 107 5.60 4.76 17.09
N ILE A 108 5.89 3.68 17.85
CA ILE A 108 7.24 3.41 18.35
C ILE A 108 8.21 3.27 17.17
N PHE A 109 7.88 2.43 16.16
CA PHE A 109 8.76 2.26 15.00
C PHE A 109 8.90 3.53 14.16
N PHE A 110 7.84 4.33 14.03
CA PHE A 110 7.91 5.64 13.37
C PHE A 110 9.01 6.52 13.98
N PHE A 111 9.13 6.57 15.30
CA PHE A 111 10.19 7.35 15.95
C PHE A 111 11.57 6.70 15.83
N THR A 112 11.66 5.36 15.80
CA THR A 112 12.96 4.69 15.67
C THR A 112 13.59 4.85 14.29
N VAL A 113 12.80 5.10 13.24
CA VAL A 113 13.28 5.36 11.87
C VAL A 113 14.34 6.47 11.80
N PHE A 114 14.25 7.47 12.67
CA PHE A 114 15.20 8.59 12.70
C PHE A 114 16.54 8.25 13.37
N THR A 115 16.67 7.05 13.94
CA THR A 115 17.88 6.61 14.65
C THR A 115 18.78 5.78 13.73
N PRO A 116 20.11 5.80 13.95
CA PRO A 116 21.04 4.91 13.26
C PRO A 116 20.83 3.43 13.62
N HIS A 117 20.04 3.11 14.66
CA HIS A 117 19.73 1.73 15.04
C HIS A 117 18.61 1.10 14.22
N PHE A 118 17.89 1.90 13.42
CA PHE A 118 16.89 1.40 12.48
C PHE A 118 17.52 1.16 11.10
N VAL A 119 18.10 2.20 10.52
CA VAL A 119 18.88 2.11 9.29
C VAL A 119 20.11 3.02 9.38
N ASN A 120 21.22 2.56 8.81
CA ASN A 120 22.47 3.32 8.78
C ASN A 120 23.26 2.98 7.52
N ASP A 121 23.81 4.00 6.85
CA ASP A 121 24.60 3.86 5.62
C ASP A 121 23.80 3.25 4.45
N LEU A 122 24.42 3.12 3.26
CA LEU A 122 23.80 2.68 2.01
C LEU A 122 24.46 1.43 1.42
N PHE A 123 23.64 0.54 0.88
CA PHE A 123 24.08 -0.34 -0.20
C PHE A 123 23.85 0.36 -1.54
N ILE A 124 24.84 0.27 -2.42
CA ILE A 124 24.80 0.82 -3.77
C ILE A 124 24.70 -0.34 -4.77
N TYR A 125 23.71 -0.25 -5.65
CA TYR A 125 23.42 -1.22 -6.68
C TYR A 125 23.50 -0.57 -8.06
N LYS A 126 23.66 -1.37 -9.12
CA LYS A 126 23.67 -0.88 -10.50
C LYS A 126 22.41 -0.08 -10.86
N TRP A 127 21.27 -0.43 -10.25
CA TRP A 127 19.97 0.17 -10.52
C TRP A 127 19.55 1.26 -9.53
N GLY A 128 20.27 1.46 -8.42
CA GLY A 128 19.84 2.38 -7.36
C GLY A 128 20.57 2.19 -6.05
N VAL A 129 19.98 2.66 -4.96
CA VAL A 129 20.54 2.58 -3.59
C VAL A 129 19.46 2.19 -2.60
N HIS A 130 19.86 1.66 -1.44
CA HIS A 130 18.97 1.38 -0.33
C HIS A 130 19.74 1.48 0.99
N THR A 131 19.11 1.95 2.07
CA THR A 131 19.78 1.97 3.39
C THR A 131 20.01 0.56 3.94
N LYS A 132 21.08 0.40 4.74
CA LYS A 132 21.39 -0.88 5.40
C LYS A 132 20.52 -1.04 6.64
N ALA A 133 19.79 -2.14 6.72
CA ALA A 133 18.98 -2.51 7.88
C ALA A 133 19.83 -2.75 9.12
N GLN A 134 19.35 -2.28 10.28
CA GLN A 134 20.00 -2.44 11.58
C GLN A 134 19.06 -3.16 12.56
N ILE A 135 19.48 -3.29 13.83
CA ILE A 135 18.80 -4.12 14.83
C ILE A 135 17.29 -3.83 14.96
N LEU A 136 16.89 -2.55 14.98
CA LEU A 136 15.49 -2.18 15.12
C LEU A 136 14.66 -2.47 13.86
N HIS A 137 15.30 -2.52 12.68
CA HIS A 137 14.62 -2.92 11.45
C HIS A 137 14.23 -4.41 11.48
N HIS A 138 15.05 -5.29 12.06
CA HIS A 138 14.66 -6.71 12.22
C HIS A 138 13.45 -6.86 13.13
N LEU A 139 13.41 -6.12 14.24
CA LEU A 139 12.26 -6.11 15.16
C LEU A 139 11.00 -5.54 14.48
N PHE A 140 11.17 -4.51 13.66
CA PHE A 140 10.10 -3.96 12.83
C PHE A 140 9.52 -5.01 11.88
N LEU A 141 10.35 -5.81 11.21
CA LEU A 141 9.86 -6.85 10.29
C LEU A 141 9.02 -7.92 11.01
N ILE A 142 9.36 -8.28 12.26
CA ILE A 142 8.55 -9.21 13.06
C ILE A 142 7.14 -8.64 13.25
N TYR A 143 7.05 -7.39 13.71
CA TYR A 143 5.77 -6.68 13.84
C TYR A 143 5.02 -6.61 12.50
N PHE A 144 5.72 -6.23 11.43
CA PHE A 144 5.16 -6.06 10.09
C PHE A 144 4.49 -7.35 9.60
N PHE A 145 5.20 -8.48 9.65
CA PHE A 145 4.66 -9.76 9.19
C PHE A 145 3.53 -10.30 10.08
N ILE A 146 3.60 -10.12 11.40
CA ILE A 146 2.50 -10.51 12.31
C ILE A 146 1.19 -9.82 11.89
N TYR A 147 1.21 -8.51 11.66
CA TYR A 147 -0.02 -7.77 11.33
C TYR A 147 -0.52 -8.03 9.91
N ILE A 148 0.38 -8.32 8.96
CA ILE A 148 -0.02 -8.82 7.64
C ILE A 148 -0.73 -10.18 7.76
N VAL A 149 -0.20 -11.10 8.56
CA VAL A 149 -0.85 -12.40 8.79
C VAL A 149 -2.21 -12.20 9.46
N LEU A 150 -2.31 -11.33 10.47
CA LEU A 150 -3.59 -11.00 11.12
C LEU A 150 -4.63 -10.46 10.13
N TYR A 151 -4.23 -9.61 9.18
CA TYR A 151 -5.11 -9.15 8.10
C TYR A 151 -5.75 -10.32 7.33
N PHE A 152 -4.93 -11.24 6.82
CA PHE A 152 -5.41 -12.38 6.03
C PHE A 152 -6.23 -13.37 6.85
N VAL A 153 -5.84 -13.62 8.11
CA VAL A 153 -6.60 -14.47 9.03
C VAL A 153 -8.00 -13.92 9.27
N TRP A 154 -8.14 -12.60 9.47
CA TRP A 154 -9.45 -11.97 9.68
C TRP A 154 -10.33 -12.06 8.43
N LEU A 155 -9.77 -11.73 7.27
CA LEU A 155 -10.52 -11.85 6.01
C LEU A 155 -10.93 -13.29 5.71
N TYR A 156 -10.05 -14.26 5.91
CA TYR A 156 -10.35 -15.67 5.66
C TYR A 156 -11.44 -16.21 6.60
N ARG A 157 -11.37 -15.88 7.90
CA ARG A 157 -12.41 -16.24 8.87
C ARG A 157 -13.77 -15.67 8.48
N TYR A 158 -13.82 -14.41 8.05
CA TYR A 158 -15.06 -13.78 7.59
C TYR A 158 -15.56 -14.38 6.28
N TYR A 159 -14.67 -14.68 5.33
CA TYR A 159 -15.00 -15.38 4.08
C TYR A 159 -15.69 -16.73 4.34
N LYS A 160 -15.21 -17.51 5.31
CA LYS A 160 -15.81 -18.79 5.69
C LYS A 160 -17.17 -18.65 6.38
N LYS A 161 -17.38 -17.55 7.12
CA LYS A 161 -18.61 -17.30 7.89
C LYS A 161 -19.73 -16.68 7.06
N THR A 162 -19.41 -15.79 6.12
CA THR A 162 -20.44 -15.02 5.40
C THR A 162 -21.28 -15.92 4.49
N ALA A 163 -22.60 -15.77 4.57
CA ALA A 163 -23.55 -16.49 3.72
C ALA A 163 -23.83 -15.76 2.40
N SER A 164 -23.55 -14.45 2.34
CA SER A 164 -23.80 -13.62 1.15
C SER A 164 -22.76 -13.90 0.06
N PRO A 165 -23.17 -14.39 -1.14
CA PRO A 165 -22.25 -14.59 -2.25
C PRO A 165 -21.59 -13.28 -2.71
N ILE A 166 -22.31 -12.17 -2.61
CA ILE A 166 -21.80 -10.83 -2.97
C ILE A 166 -20.66 -10.43 -2.03
N GLU A 167 -20.84 -10.61 -0.72
CA GLU A 167 -19.79 -10.31 0.26
C GLU A 167 -18.58 -11.23 0.10
N ARG A 168 -18.79 -12.53 -0.20
CA ARG A 168 -17.66 -13.43 -0.53
C ARG A 168 -16.83 -12.94 -1.70
N GLN A 169 -17.48 -12.46 -2.75
CA GLN A 169 -16.78 -11.93 -3.91
C GLN A 169 -16.01 -10.65 -3.57
N LYS A 170 -16.59 -9.73 -2.79
CA LYS A 170 -15.88 -8.53 -2.30
C LYS A 170 -14.61 -8.90 -1.53
N ILE A 171 -14.72 -9.84 -0.57
CA ILE A 171 -13.58 -10.31 0.23
C ILE A 171 -12.51 -10.97 -0.66
N LYS A 172 -12.92 -11.76 -1.66
CA LYS A 172 -11.98 -12.41 -2.59
C LYS A 172 -11.12 -11.39 -3.33
N TYR A 173 -11.70 -10.29 -3.81
CA TYR A 173 -10.92 -9.24 -4.47
C TYR A 173 -9.98 -8.48 -3.52
N PHE A 174 -10.43 -8.19 -2.30
CA PHE A 174 -9.53 -7.67 -1.25
C PHE A 174 -8.36 -8.63 -1.00
N PHE A 175 -8.67 -9.90 -0.78
CA PHE A 175 -7.67 -10.93 -0.51
C PHE A 175 -6.65 -11.02 -1.63
N ILE A 176 -7.07 -11.14 -2.89
CA ILE A 176 -6.17 -11.26 -4.05
C ILE A 176 -5.29 -10.02 -4.20
N ALA A 177 -5.88 -8.82 -4.17
CA ALA A 177 -5.13 -7.58 -4.37
C ALA A 177 -4.06 -7.40 -3.28
N PHE A 178 -4.46 -7.53 -2.01
CA PHE A 178 -3.55 -7.38 -0.89
C PHE A 178 -2.53 -8.53 -0.80
N PHE A 179 -2.88 -9.74 -1.22
CA PHE A 179 -1.94 -10.87 -1.27
C PHE A 179 -0.82 -10.60 -2.28
N ILE A 180 -1.15 -10.12 -3.48
CA ILE A 180 -0.13 -9.76 -4.48
C ILE A 180 0.80 -8.67 -3.94
N LEU A 181 0.24 -7.64 -3.31
CA LEU A 181 1.03 -6.58 -2.70
C LEU A 181 1.90 -7.09 -1.55
N ALA A 182 1.37 -7.94 -0.68
CA ALA A 182 2.09 -8.51 0.46
C ALA A 182 3.10 -9.60 0.08
N ALA A 183 2.97 -10.23 -1.09
CA ALA A 183 3.93 -11.21 -1.60
C ALA A 183 5.08 -10.55 -2.35
N ILE A 184 4.79 -9.53 -3.17
CA ILE A 184 5.80 -8.87 -4.02
C ILE A 184 6.44 -7.68 -3.30
N GLY A 185 5.67 -6.89 -2.54
CA GLY A 185 6.13 -5.67 -1.90
C GLY A 185 7.31 -5.86 -0.93
N PRO A 186 7.26 -6.84 0.00
CA PRO A 186 8.35 -7.06 0.95
C PRO A 186 9.69 -7.46 0.31
N LEU A 187 9.71 -7.83 -0.97
CA LEU A 187 10.97 -8.04 -1.70
C LEU A 187 11.79 -6.75 -1.78
N ALA A 188 11.15 -5.58 -1.65
CA ALA A 188 11.84 -4.29 -1.52
C ALA A 188 12.73 -4.18 -0.28
N TYR A 189 12.57 -5.04 0.74
CA TYR A 189 13.47 -5.06 1.89
C TYR A 189 14.80 -5.77 1.58
N LEU A 190 14.85 -6.69 0.62
CA LEU A 190 16.06 -7.49 0.33
C LEU A 190 17.31 -6.63 0.05
N PRO A 191 17.23 -5.52 -0.70
CA PRO A 191 18.33 -4.57 -0.83
C PRO A 191 18.82 -3.96 0.50
N ALA A 192 17.96 -3.79 1.50
CA ALA A 192 18.40 -3.34 2.83
C ALA A 192 19.30 -4.34 3.56
N TYR A 193 19.34 -5.59 3.08
CA TYR A 193 20.14 -6.70 3.61
C TYR A 193 21.31 -7.08 2.69
N GLY A 194 21.66 -6.22 1.72
CA GLY A 194 22.76 -6.49 0.80
C GLY A 194 22.39 -7.39 -0.39
N ILE A 195 21.14 -7.82 -0.51
CA ILE A 195 20.69 -8.71 -1.58
C ILE A 195 20.15 -7.87 -2.75
N GLY A 196 20.99 -7.69 -3.76
CA GLY A 196 20.68 -6.88 -4.95
C GLY A 196 19.74 -7.59 -5.92
N ILE A 197 18.43 -7.48 -5.70
CA ILE A 197 17.40 -7.90 -6.66
C ILE A 197 17.01 -6.75 -7.58
N TYR A 198 16.48 -7.04 -8.77
CA TYR A 198 15.88 -6.00 -9.61
C TYR A 198 14.68 -5.37 -8.88
N PRO A 199 14.45 -4.05 -8.95
CA PRO A 199 13.42 -3.32 -8.19
C PRO A 199 11.98 -3.54 -8.70
N PHE A 200 11.59 -4.78 -8.99
CA PHE A 200 10.23 -5.12 -9.44
C PHE A 200 9.19 -5.04 -8.31
N ALA A 201 9.62 -4.94 -7.06
CA ALA A 201 8.74 -4.80 -5.91
C ALA A 201 7.77 -3.62 -6.08
N TYR A 202 8.19 -2.55 -6.76
CA TYR A 202 7.37 -1.35 -6.98
C TYR A 202 6.27 -1.53 -8.03
N VAL A 203 6.31 -2.58 -8.85
CA VAL A 203 5.19 -2.97 -9.75
C VAL A 203 3.97 -3.42 -8.95
N SER A 204 4.18 -3.91 -7.71
CA SER A 204 3.09 -4.42 -6.85
C SER A 204 1.98 -3.40 -6.62
N GLY A 205 2.32 -2.11 -6.51
CA GLY A 205 1.35 -1.01 -6.38
C GLY A 205 0.44 -0.86 -7.60
N LEU A 206 0.99 -0.96 -8.81
CA LEU A 206 0.23 -0.93 -10.07
C LEU A 206 -0.77 -2.09 -10.13
N ILE A 207 -0.30 -3.31 -9.87
CA ILE A 207 -1.14 -4.52 -9.94
C ILE A 207 -2.24 -4.45 -8.87
N PHE A 208 -1.88 -4.08 -7.64
CA PHE A 208 -2.80 -3.87 -6.54
C PHE A 208 -3.91 -2.87 -6.89
N ALA A 209 -3.52 -1.68 -7.35
CA ALA A 209 -4.47 -0.61 -7.66
C ALA A 209 -5.39 -1.02 -8.83
N SER A 210 -4.85 -1.68 -9.85
CA SER A 210 -5.62 -2.14 -11.01
C SER A 210 -6.68 -3.18 -10.63
N ILE A 211 -6.33 -4.17 -9.81
CA ILE A 211 -7.27 -5.19 -9.35
C ILE A 211 -8.40 -4.57 -8.53
N LEU A 212 -8.07 -3.66 -7.60
CA LEU A 212 -9.08 -3.00 -6.78
C LEU A 212 -9.95 -2.03 -7.57
N ALA A 213 -9.37 -1.26 -8.50
CA ALA A 213 -10.14 -0.37 -9.37
C ALA A 213 -11.15 -1.17 -10.20
N TYR A 214 -10.71 -2.29 -10.80
CA TYR A 214 -11.61 -3.23 -11.49
C TYR A 214 -12.70 -3.76 -10.55
N ALA A 215 -12.33 -4.18 -9.33
CA ALA A 215 -13.29 -4.71 -8.36
C ALA A 215 -14.33 -3.67 -7.91
N ILE A 216 -13.92 -2.41 -7.73
CA ILE A 216 -14.81 -1.28 -7.42
C ILE A 216 -15.78 -1.04 -8.58
N LEU A 217 -15.28 -0.96 -9.82
CA LEU A 217 -16.09 -0.69 -11.00
C LEU A 217 -17.08 -1.82 -11.32
N ARG A 218 -16.63 -3.07 -11.24
CA ARG A 218 -17.40 -4.25 -11.66
C ARG A 218 -18.29 -4.82 -10.56
N TYR A 219 -17.78 -4.91 -9.32
CA TYR A 219 -18.44 -5.59 -8.21
C TYR A 219 -18.95 -4.64 -7.12
N ARG A 220 -18.86 -3.31 -7.34
CA ARG A 220 -19.26 -2.28 -6.37
C ARG A 220 -18.57 -2.52 -5.02
N LEU A 221 -17.27 -2.83 -5.06
CA LEU A 221 -16.46 -2.97 -3.87
C LEU A 221 -16.59 -1.68 -3.02
N MET A 222 -16.75 -1.84 -1.70
CA MET A 222 -17.05 -0.74 -0.76
C MET A 222 -18.36 0.01 -1.04
N ASP A 223 -19.31 -0.64 -1.73
CA ASP A 223 -20.64 -0.13 -2.10
C ASP A 223 -20.60 1.15 -2.95
N ILE A 224 -19.46 1.40 -3.59
CA ILE A 224 -19.28 2.52 -4.50
C ILE A 224 -20.01 2.20 -5.80
N ARG A 225 -21.10 2.95 -6.06
CA ARG A 225 -21.78 2.97 -7.36
C ARG A 225 -21.18 4.08 -8.21
N ILE A 226 -20.31 3.70 -9.13
CA ILE A 226 -19.82 4.64 -10.15
C ILE A 226 -20.87 4.65 -11.26
N VAL A 227 -21.30 5.84 -11.68
CA VAL A 227 -21.99 5.98 -12.97
C VAL A 227 -20.93 5.87 -14.07
N ALA A 228 -20.30 4.68 -14.20
CA ALA A 228 -19.25 4.42 -15.19
C ALA A 228 -19.77 4.72 -16.60
N ARG A 229 -21.07 4.47 -16.82
CA ARG A 229 -21.77 4.80 -18.04
C ARG A 229 -21.63 6.27 -18.44
N ARG A 230 -21.60 7.22 -17.50
CA ARG A 230 -21.40 8.66 -17.83
C ARG A 230 -19.96 8.96 -18.21
N ILE A 231 -18.97 8.44 -17.48
CA ILE A 231 -17.54 8.71 -17.77
C ILE A 231 -17.13 8.10 -19.11
N PHE A 232 -17.48 6.83 -19.38
CA PHE A 232 -17.22 6.21 -20.68
C PHE A 232 -18.00 6.87 -21.81
N PHE A 233 -19.22 7.36 -21.55
CA PHE A 233 -19.99 8.13 -22.53
C PHE A 233 -19.33 9.49 -22.82
N TYR A 234 -18.87 10.23 -21.81
CA TYR A 234 -18.20 11.52 -22.02
C TYR A 234 -16.82 11.38 -22.65
N ILE A 235 -16.03 10.36 -22.26
CA ILE A 235 -14.73 10.07 -22.90
C ILE A 235 -14.95 9.59 -24.34
N GLY A 236 -15.91 8.70 -24.57
CA GLY A 236 -16.27 8.25 -25.92
C GLY A 236 -16.77 9.39 -26.81
N ALA A 237 -17.63 10.26 -26.27
CA ALA A 237 -18.11 11.44 -26.97
C ALA A 237 -16.97 12.45 -27.24
N ALA A 238 -16.06 12.66 -26.29
CA ALA A 238 -14.91 13.54 -26.48
C ALA A 238 -13.92 13.02 -27.54
N ILE A 239 -13.62 11.71 -27.52
CA ILE A 239 -12.76 11.07 -28.53
C ILE A 239 -13.43 11.09 -29.91
N PHE A 240 -14.74 10.80 -29.97
CA PHE A 240 -15.51 10.84 -31.22
C PHE A 240 -15.57 12.26 -31.80
N THR A 241 -15.79 13.27 -30.95
CA THR A 241 -15.77 14.67 -31.37
C THR A 241 -14.37 15.06 -31.85
N TYR A 242 -13.32 14.71 -31.11
CA TYR A 242 -11.95 14.98 -31.52
C TYR A 242 -11.63 14.36 -32.89
N ALA A 243 -11.98 13.10 -33.11
CA ALA A 243 -11.72 12.39 -34.37
C ALA A 243 -12.56 12.86 -35.58
N ILE A 244 -13.63 13.64 -35.35
CA ILE A 244 -14.43 14.23 -36.43
C ILE A 244 -13.93 15.63 -36.81
N TYR A 245 -13.41 16.37 -35.83
CA TYR A 245 -13.02 17.77 -36.01
C TYR A 245 -11.50 17.95 -36.22
N TYR A 246 -10.69 16.92 -36.00
CA TYR A 246 -9.23 16.88 -36.20
C TYR A 246 -8.81 15.53 -36.79
#